data_AF-A0A182AN10-F1
#
_entry.id   AF-A0A182AN10-F1
#
_cell.length_a   1.000
_cell.length_b   1.000
_cell.length_c   1.000
_cell.angle_alpha   90.00
_cell.angle_beta   90.00
_cell.angle_gamma   90.00
#
_symmetry.space_group_name_H-M   'P 1'
#
loop_
_entity.id
_entity.type
_entity.pdbx_description
1 polymer ?
#
loop_
_entity_poly.entity_id
_entity_poly.type
_entity_poly.pdbx_seq_one_letter_code
_entity_poly.pdbx_strand_id
1 'polypeptide(L)'
;MGRLFTIGDSISQGFRSGCTAFTEHAYSTYLATALGLGGKDYRYLRWPAEKLKCDLEAIFRLIQSRHGTTIDGVEWIKIFFDVSRFLDKAEDYYERGDGALGQPIPAYGHDFTDNCAVEGMRVADAWEVTPALCEARILQDPNGLRNNAGLAIASSPFYRAAHRVLNPACKRKYNDYSAVRWLQSVAETEGVDNIIIWLGANNALGTIFDLEVRLTPGTAATRGSRHDPEEETKYNLWHPRDFAHDYTLLLKKVEAALKKNQTSDWKVYLGTVPLVTIAPMLEGFGEARLVDDPQVPPGQAAKQFRYFQYYKHYGVNESTAIRDESKFLRFRDALFIDKVIGDYNATIRSLVAERNAALGRQAYVLVDLSTTLSTMAWKRNSGMPTFEYPPELQWLYPPLNTKFYRVNASGEITDGGIFSLDGIHPTVIGQGVIASEFLKAFKQSGSSPDQAALDWDQIVRDDTLRQDPIAVLHDIVEVDQAIDFVVQVFSLLGK
;
A
#
# COMPACT_ATOMS: atom_id res chain seq x y z
N MET A 1 26.35 10.23 5.07
CA MET A 1 25.29 9.30 4.68
C MET A 1 24.90 9.63 3.27
N GLY A 2 24.83 8.66 2.36
CA GLY A 2 24.51 8.92 0.97
C GLY A 2 23.07 8.55 0.60
N ARG A 3 22.83 8.37 -0.69
CA ARG A 3 21.50 8.36 -1.32
C ARG A 3 20.64 7.17 -0.90
N LEU A 4 19.34 7.40 -0.72
CA LEU A 4 18.32 6.35 -0.55
C LEU A 4 17.53 6.16 -1.84
N PHE A 5 17.22 4.93 -2.21
CA PHE A 5 16.34 4.60 -3.32
C PHE A 5 15.23 3.64 -2.86
N THR A 6 14.00 3.78 -3.36
CA THR A 6 12.85 2.97 -2.93
C THR A 6 12.14 2.36 -4.13
N ILE A 7 11.99 1.04 -4.11
CA ILE A 7 11.12 0.27 -5.00
C ILE A 7 10.04 -0.36 -4.12
N GLY A 8 8.77 -0.08 -4.41
CA GLY A 8 7.69 -0.58 -3.58
C GLY A 8 6.32 -0.40 -4.20
N ASP A 9 5.30 -0.63 -3.39
CA ASP A 9 3.91 -0.56 -3.79
C ASP A 9 3.18 0.67 -3.21
N SER A 10 1.88 0.55 -2.94
CA SER A 10 1.03 1.60 -2.40
C SER A 10 1.54 2.16 -1.08
N ILE A 11 2.07 1.30 -0.18
CA ILE A 11 2.54 1.76 1.13
C ILE A 11 3.79 2.64 0.96
N SER A 12 4.74 2.20 0.12
CA SER A 12 5.95 2.96 -0.20
C SER A 12 5.67 4.24 -1.00
N GLN A 13 4.54 4.30 -1.72
CA GLN A 13 4.11 5.50 -2.43
C GLN A 13 3.45 6.54 -1.51
N GLY A 14 3.04 6.15 -0.29
CA GLY A 14 2.25 6.98 0.62
C GLY A 14 0.76 6.97 0.32
N PHE A 15 0.24 5.89 -0.26
CA PHE A 15 -1.20 5.69 -0.47
C PHE A 15 -1.93 5.61 0.88
N ARG A 16 -3.07 6.28 1.00
CA ARG A 16 -3.95 6.23 2.17
C ARG A 16 -5.37 6.59 1.76
N SER A 17 -6.35 6.11 2.53
CA SER A 17 -7.76 6.47 2.38
C SER A 17 -8.27 6.32 0.95
N GLY A 18 -7.86 5.26 0.23
CA GLY A 18 -8.37 4.96 -1.11
C GLY A 18 -7.77 5.76 -2.26
N CYS A 19 -6.79 6.64 -2.02
CA CYS A 19 -6.21 7.48 -3.07
C CYS A 19 -4.69 7.50 -3.14
N THR A 20 -4.23 7.83 -4.35
CA THR A 20 -2.80 7.93 -4.67
C THR A 20 -2.11 9.05 -3.88
N ALA A 21 -1.13 8.58 -3.11
CA ALA A 21 0.17 9.17 -2.84
C ALA A 21 0.21 10.55 -2.18
N PHE A 22 0.29 10.51 -0.85
CA PHE A 22 0.89 11.55 -0.02
C PHE A 22 2.35 11.14 0.22
N THR A 23 3.17 11.22 -0.83
CA THR A 23 4.53 10.65 -0.79
C THR A 23 5.42 11.39 0.22
N GLU A 24 5.09 12.64 0.56
CA GLU A 24 5.66 13.37 1.70
C GLU A 24 5.45 12.66 3.06
N HIS A 25 4.42 11.82 3.18
CA HIS A 25 4.08 11.03 4.37
C HIS A 25 4.40 9.54 4.20
N ALA A 26 5.05 9.13 3.11
CA ALA A 26 5.48 7.75 2.96
C ALA A 26 6.56 7.41 4.00
N TYR A 27 6.55 6.18 4.53
CA TYR A 27 7.53 5.74 5.52
C TYR A 27 8.98 5.94 5.05
N SER A 28 9.24 5.79 3.75
CA SER A 28 10.57 5.95 3.17
C SER A 28 11.00 7.42 3.11
N THR A 29 10.06 8.36 2.99
CA THR A 29 10.32 9.81 3.09
C THR A 29 10.59 10.23 4.52
N TYR A 30 9.84 9.69 5.50
CA TYR A 30 10.13 9.88 6.91
C TYR A 30 11.49 9.34 7.29
N LEU A 31 11.83 8.14 6.80
CA LEU A 31 13.14 7.55 7.01
C LEU A 31 14.24 8.41 6.37
N ALA A 32 14.09 8.86 5.12
CA ALA A 32 15.07 9.73 4.47
C ALA A 32 15.34 11.00 5.31
N THR A 33 14.27 11.61 5.84
CA THR A 33 14.36 12.79 6.72
C THR A 33 15.09 12.45 8.02
N ALA A 34 14.76 11.34 8.68
CA ALA A 34 15.41 10.88 9.90
C ALA A 34 16.91 10.59 9.71
N LEU A 35 17.30 10.13 8.52
CA LEU A 35 18.70 9.90 8.14
C LEU A 35 19.44 11.19 7.74
N GLY A 36 18.75 12.34 7.71
CA GLY A 36 19.32 13.63 7.34
C GLY A 36 19.52 13.82 5.84
N LEU A 37 18.79 13.08 5.00
CA LEU A 37 18.88 13.17 3.55
C LEU A 37 18.08 14.38 3.02
N GLY A 38 18.70 15.17 2.14
CA GLY A 38 18.06 16.32 1.50
C GLY A 38 17.34 15.97 0.20
N GLY A 39 16.68 16.96 -0.42
CA GLY A 39 15.93 16.78 -1.67
C GLY A 39 16.76 16.34 -2.87
N LYS A 40 18.10 16.50 -2.82
CA LYS A 40 19.00 15.93 -3.83
C LYS A 40 19.29 14.45 -3.58
N ASP A 41 19.20 13.98 -2.35
CA ASP A 41 19.60 12.63 -1.88
C ASP A 41 18.40 11.68 -1.73
N TYR A 42 17.17 12.23 -1.75
CA TYR A 42 15.92 11.48 -1.85
C TYR A 42 14.81 12.33 -2.52
N ARG A 43 14.56 12.06 -3.81
CA ARG A 43 13.56 12.72 -4.64
C ARG A 43 12.26 11.90 -4.65
N TYR A 44 11.13 12.58 -4.51
CA TYR A 44 9.81 11.95 -4.63
C TYR A 44 8.82 12.93 -5.27
N LEU A 45 7.72 12.38 -5.78
CA LEU A 45 6.66 13.16 -6.40
C LEU A 45 5.72 13.71 -5.33
N ARG A 46 5.44 15.02 -5.36
CA ARG A 46 4.30 15.61 -4.64
C ARG A 46 3.10 15.63 -5.55
N TRP A 47 2.02 15.01 -5.11
CA TRP A 47 0.81 14.88 -5.90
C TRP A 47 -0.08 16.11 -5.72
N PRO A 48 -0.80 16.54 -6.77
CA PRO A 48 -1.76 17.63 -6.66
C PRO A 48 -2.94 17.27 -5.75
N ALA A 49 -3.84 18.23 -5.52
CA ALA A 49 -5.05 18.01 -4.75
C ALA A 49 -5.99 17.02 -5.45
N GLU A 50 -6.09 17.10 -6.77
CA GLU A 50 -6.79 16.14 -7.62
C GLU A 50 -6.06 14.79 -7.59
N LYS A 51 -6.72 13.74 -7.07
CA LYS A 51 -6.13 12.39 -6.95
C LYS A 51 -6.60 11.46 -8.08
N LEU A 52 -5.78 10.48 -8.46
CA LEU A 52 -6.11 9.54 -9.54
C LEU A 52 -7.24 8.59 -9.16
N LYS A 53 -7.33 8.24 -7.87
CA LYS A 53 -8.36 7.39 -7.29
C LYS A 53 -9.20 8.16 -6.28
N CYS A 54 -10.09 7.45 -5.60
CA CYS A 54 -11.06 8.00 -4.67
C CYS A 54 -10.44 8.39 -3.32
N ASP A 55 -10.24 9.69 -3.08
CA ASP A 55 -9.79 10.20 -1.77
C ASP A 55 -10.96 10.20 -0.79
N LEU A 56 -11.12 9.09 -0.06
CA LEU A 56 -12.19 8.91 0.91
C LEU A 56 -12.15 10.00 1.99
N GLU A 57 -10.96 10.43 2.40
CA GLU A 57 -10.84 11.47 3.42
C GLU A 57 -11.37 12.80 2.90
N ALA A 58 -10.94 13.22 1.70
CA ALA A 58 -11.44 14.43 1.08
C ALA A 58 -12.94 14.38 0.81
N ILE A 59 -13.48 13.22 0.41
CA ILE A 59 -14.91 13.02 0.17
C ILE A 59 -15.71 13.15 1.47
N PHE A 60 -15.32 12.47 2.55
CA PHE A 60 -16.07 12.57 3.80
C PHE A 60 -15.92 13.94 4.45
N ARG A 61 -14.77 14.61 4.33
CA ARG A 61 -14.61 16.02 4.73
C ARG A 61 -15.49 16.95 3.89
N LEU A 62 -15.60 16.72 2.58
CA LEU A 62 -16.52 17.45 1.71
C LEU A 62 -17.97 17.29 2.18
N ILE A 63 -18.40 16.05 2.43
CA ILE A 63 -19.75 15.75 2.93
C ILE A 63 -20.00 16.48 4.25
N GLN A 64 -19.09 16.34 5.22
CA GLN A 64 -19.20 17.01 6.52
C GLN A 64 -19.29 18.53 6.38
N SER A 65 -18.47 19.12 5.51
CA SER A 65 -18.43 20.57 5.31
C SER A 65 -19.70 21.14 4.69
N ARG A 66 -20.43 20.35 3.89
CA ARG A 66 -21.62 20.80 3.15
C ARG A 66 -22.95 20.41 3.80
N HIS A 67 -22.98 19.24 4.44
CA HIS A 67 -24.20 18.62 4.96
C HIS A 67 -24.16 18.45 6.48
N GLY A 68 -23.04 18.76 7.13
CA GLY A 68 -22.89 18.62 8.58
C GLY A 68 -22.58 17.18 9.00
N THR A 69 -22.81 16.88 10.28
CA THR A 69 -22.43 15.59 10.91
C THR A 69 -23.58 14.59 11.00
N THR A 70 -24.77 14.99 10.59
CA THR A 70 -25.99 14.16 10.60
C THR A 70 -26.67 14.36 9.26
N ILE A 71 -26.85 13.26 8.52
CA ILE A 71 -27.34 13.26 7.15
C ILE A 71 -28.80 12.80 7.15
N ASP A 72 -29.68 13.64 6.60
CA ASP A 72 -31.07 13.24 6.36
C ASP A 72 -31.21 12.41 5.06
N GLY A 73 -32.31 11.66 4.96
CA GLY A 73 -32.56 10.76 3.81
C GLY A 73 -32.59 11.46 2.44
N VAL A 74 -32.91 12.76 2.39
CA VAL A 74 -33.03 13.53 1.13
C VAL A 74 -31.69 14.16 0.74
N GLU A 75 -30.82 14.43 1.71
CA GLU A 75 -29.47 14.95 1.52
C GLU A 75 -28.57 13.98 0.75
N TRP A 76 -28.83 12.67 0.79
CA TRP A 76 -28.11 11.66 0.00
C TRP A 76 -28.07 11.96 -1.50
N ILE A 77 -29.13 12.55 -2.05
CA ILE A 77 -29.15 12.95 -3.47
C ILE A 77 -28.15 14.09 -3.72
N LYS A 78 -28.10 15.08 -2.82
CA LYS A 78 -27.16 16.21 -2.95
C LYS A 78 -25.72 15.75 -2.73
N ILE A 79 -25.49 14.86 -1.75
CA ILE A 79 -24.20 14.22 -1.50
C ILE A 79 -23.71 13.51 -2.75
N PHE A 80 -24.56 12.72 -3.41
CA PHE A 80 -24.20 12.06 -4.66
C PHE A 80 -23.69 13.04 -5.71
N PHE A 81 -24.41 14.15 -5.94
CA PHE A 81 -23.98 15.16 -6.92
C PHE A 81 -22.70 15.90 -6.50
N ASP A 82 -22.51 16.16 -5.21
CA ASP A 82 -21.31 16.81 -4.70
C ASP A 82 -20.07 15.92 -4.86
N VAL A 83 -20.19 14.63 -4.54
CA VAL A 83 -19.11 13.65 -4.69
C VAL A 83 -18.85 13.35 -6.16
N SER A 84 -19.89 13.21 -6.99
CA SER A 84 -19.73 13.07 -8.44
C SER A 84 -18.95 14.25 -9.02
N ARG A 85 -19.30 15.50 -8.67
CA ARG A 85 -18.56 16.69 -9.12
C ARG A 85 -17.11 16.72 -8.62
N PHE A 86 -16.87 16.28 -7.38
CA PHE A 86 -15.52 16.19 -6.83
C PHE A 86 -14.65 15.20 -7.62
N LEU A 87 -15.21 14.02 -7.91
CA LEU A 87 -14.54 12.98 -8.68
C LEU A 87 -14.33 13.38 -10.15
N ASP A 88 -15.34 14.00 -10.78
CA ASP A 88 -15.29 14.52 -12.15
C ASP A 88 -14.15 15.54 -12.33
N LYS A 89 -13.96 16.44 -11.36
CA LYS A 89 -12.82 17.37 -11.36
C LYS A 89 -11.47 16.65 -11.37
N ALA A 90 -11.35 15.56 -10.61
CA ALA A 90 -10.13 14.77 -10.55
C ALA A 90 -9.91 13.96 -11.83
N GLU A 91 -10.97 13.36 -12.39
CA GLU A 91 -10.96 12.73 -13.71
C GLU A 91 -10.48 13.72 -14.78
N ASP A 92 -11.14 14.88 -14.92
CA ASP A 92 -10.80 15.91 -15.89
C ASP A 92 -9.34 16.34 -15.81
N TYR A 93 -8.81 16.52 -14.59
CA TYR A 93 -7.41 16.88 -14.39
C TYR A 93 -6.47 15.86 -15.03
N TYR A 94 -6.69 14.56 -14.80
CA TYR A 94 -5.82 13.49 -15.30
C TYR A 94 -6.13 13.04 -16.72
N GLU A 95 -7.34 13.26 -17.23
CA GLU A 95 -7.70 12.86 -18.58
C GLU A 95 -7.45 13.97 -19.60
N ARG A 96 -7.66 15.23 -19.21
CA ARG A 96 -7.73 16.39 -20.13
C ARG A 96 -6.90 17.60 -19.69
N GLY A 97 -6.55 17.69 -18.40
CA GLY A 97 -5.82 18.83 -17.81
C GLY A 97 -4.31 18.64 -17.69
N ASP A 98 -3.69 19.35 -16.73
CA ASP A 98 -2.24 19.29 -16.46
C ASP A 98 -1.79 17.92 -15.91
N GLY A 99 -2.77 17.10 -15.49
CA GLY A 99 -2.63 15.71 -15.11
C GLY A 99 -2.46 14.75 -16.30
N ALA A 100 -2.80 15.19 -17.52
CA ALA A 100 -2.94 14.35 -18.69
C ALA A 100 -1.67 13.64 -19.13
N LEU A 101 -1.87 12.52 -19.84
CA LEU A 101 -0.78 11.73 -20.43
C LEU A 101 0.07 12.60 -21.36
N GLY A 102 1.39 12.47 -21.27
CA GLY A 102 2.34 13.24 -22.08
C GLY A 102 2.61 14.66 -21.57
N GLN A 103 1.96 15.10 -20.49
CA GLN A 103 2.28 16.35 -19.82
C GLN A 103 3.33 16.13 -18.73
N PRO A 104 4.44 16.90 -18.72
CA PRO A 104 5.40 16.85 -17.62
C PRO A 104 4.73 17.34 -16.33
N ILE A 105 5.21 16.84 -15.19
CA ILE A 105 4.69 17.24 -13.89
C ILE A 105 5.10 18.70 -13.61
N PRO A 106 4.13 19.62 -13.41
CA PRO A 106 4.45 21.02 -13.15
C PRO A 106 5.35 21.19 -11.92
N ALA A 107 6.34 22.07 -12.03
CA ALA A 107 7.32 22.38 -10.96
C ALA A 107 8.18 21.21 -10.46
N TYR A 108 8.15 20.03 -11.10
CA TYR A 108 9.08 18.94 -10.83
C TYR A 108 10.31 19.03 -11.74
N GLY A 109 11.40 19.58 -11.21
CA GLY A 109 12.62 19.88 -12.00
C GLY A 109 13.55 18.69 -12.27
N HIS A 110 13.16 17.46 -11.94
CA HIS A 110 14.01 16.28 -12.06
C HIS A 110 13.49 15.28 -13.09
N ASP A 111 14.42 14.51 -13.67
CA ASP A 111 14.10 13.50 -14.69
C ASP A 111 13.46 12.23 -14.09
N PHE A 112 13.58 12.02 -12.77
CA PHE A 112 13.13 10.82 -12.06
C PHE A 112 12.96 11.06 -10.56
N THR A 113 12.30 10.11 -9.89
CA THR A 113 12.17 10.02 -8.43
C THR A 113 13.09 8.93 -7.87
N ASP A 114 13.68 9.15 -6.70
CA ASP A 114 14.35 8.09 -5.94
C ASP A 114 13.31 7.16 -5.27
N ASN A 115 12.11 7.67 -4.98
CA ASN A 115 10.94 6.85 -4.67
C ASN A 115 10.21 6.44 -5.96
N CYS A 116 10.53 5.25 -6.47
CA CYS A 116 9.91 4.64 -7.65
C CYS A 116 8.70 3.77 -7.31
N ALA A 117 8.13 3.89 -6.11
CA ALA A 117 6.98 3.10 -5.71
C ALA A 117 5.69 3.55 -6.41
N VAL A 118 4.85 2.58 -6.74
CA VAL A 118 3.53 2.82 -7.35
C VAL A 118 2.53 1.86 -6.74
N GLU A 119 1.35 2.38 -6.37
CA GLU A 119 0.24 1.54 -5.90
C GLU A 119 -0.02 0.35 -6.82
N GLY A 120 -0.44 -0.78 -6.26
CA GLY A 120 -0.77 -1.97 -7.05
C GLY A 120 0.44 -2.74 -7.62
N MET A 121 1.67 -2.25 -7.49
CA MET A 121 2.85 -2.98 -7.98
C MET A 121 3.01 -4.35 -7.30
N ARG A 122 3.14 -5.38 -8.12
CA ARG A 122 3.58 -6.73 -7.77
C ARG A 122 5.09 -6.86 -7.97
N VAL A 123 5.67 -7.96 -7.51
CA VAL A 123 7.13 -8.20 -7.63
C VAL A 123 7.63 -8.04 -9.06
N ALA A 124 6.95 -8.61 -10.06
CA ALA A 124 7.35 -8.54 -11.47
C ALA A 124 7.24 -7.15 -12.09
N ASP A 125 6.33 -6.33 -11.58
CA ASP A 125 6.08 -4.99 -12.11
C ASP A 125 7.30 -4.08 -11.96
N ALA A 126 8.19 -4.36 -10.99
CA ALA A 126 9.44 -3.62 -10.78
C ALA A 126 10.38 -3.59 -12.01
N TRP A 127 10.26 -4.58 -12.91
CA TRP A 127 11.00 -4.59 -14.17
C TRP A 127 10.12 -4.61 -15.43
N GLU A 128 8.86 -5.07 -15.35
CA GLU A 128 7.95 -5.11 -16.50
C GLU A 128 7.29 -3.76 -16.78
N VAL A 129 6.94 -3.00 -15.75
CA VAL A 129 6.22 -1.75 -15.93
C VAL A 129 7.16 -0.65 -16.37
N THR A 130 6.86 -0.08 -17.53
CA THR A 130 7.57 1.05 -18.13
C THR A 130 6.57 2.13 -18.56
N PRO A 131 7.02 3.39 -18.73
CA PRO A 131 6.15 4.45 -19.26
C PRO A 131 5.54 4.10 -20.63
N ALA A 132 6.26 3.40 -21.51
CA ALA A 132 5.72 2.94 -22.79
C ALA A 132 4.55 1.97 -22.62
N LEU A 133 4.68 1.00 -21.70
CA LEU A 133 3.58 0.09 -21.37
C LEU A 133 2.40 0.87 -20.81
N CYS A 134 2.64 1.81 -19.90
CA CYS A 134 1.60 2.63 -19.31
C CYS A 134 0.84 3.44 -20.36
N GLU A 135 1.55 4.11 -21.27
CA GLU A 135 0.96 4.83 -22.40
C GLU A 135 0.08 3.91 -23.25
N ALA A 136 0.59 2.72 -23.61
CA ALA A 136 -0.16 1.75 -24.40
C ALA A 136 -1.45 1.31 -23.69
N ARG A 137 -1.39 1.08 -22.38
CA ARG A 137 -2.55 0.64 -21.57
C ARG A 137 -3.59 1.72 -21.40
N ILE A 138 -3.17 2.95 -21.11
CA ILE A 138 -4.08 4.10 -20.99
C ILE A 138 -4.80 4.35 -22.32
N LEU A 139 -4.10 4.26 -23.45
CA LEU A 139 -4.69 4.46 -24.78
C LEU A 139 -5.61 3.32 -25.23
N GLN A 140 -5.44 2.12 -24.70
CA GLN A 140 -6.29 0.95 -24.96
C GLN A 140 -7.54 0.92 -24.07
N ASP A 141 -7.60 1.73 -23.01
CA ASP A 141 -8.71 1.74 -22.07
C ASP A 141 -9.97 2.32 -22.73
N PRO A 142 -11.02 1.52 -22.97
CA PRO A 142 -12.24 1.98 -23.64
C PRO A 142 -13.00 3.03 -22.83
N ASN A 143 -12.68 3.21 -21.55
CA ASN A 143 -13.29 4.20 -20.67
C ASN A 143 -12.56 5.54 -20.66
N GLY A 144 -11.31 5.64 -21.14
CA GLY A 144 -10.44 6.82 -20.97
C GLY A 144 -10.80 8.08 -21.76
N LEU A 145 -11.96 8.09 -22.42
CA LEU A 145 -12.49 9.23 -23.18
C LEU A 145 -14.01 9.39 -23.07
N ARG A 146 -14.69 8.57 -22.24
CA ARG A 146 -16.14 8.70 -22.05
C ARG A 146 -16.38 9.60 -20.84
N ASN A 147 -17.01 10.76 -21.03
CA ASN A 147 -17.65 11.47 -19.92
C ASN A 147 -18.69 10.53 -19.33
N ASN A 148 -18.34 9.84 -18.25
CA ASN A 148 -19.22 8.86 -17.65
C ASN A 148 -20.18 9.59 -16.74
N ALA A 149 -21.49 9.45 -16.98
CA ALA A 149 -22.49 9.93 -16.03
C ALA A 149 -22.38 9.12 -14.73
N GLY A 150 -22.02 9.74 -13.61
CA GLY A 150 -22.03 9.11 -12.28
C GLY A 150 -20.76 9.32 -11.45
N LEU A 151 -20.44 8.33 -10.59
CA LEU A 151 -19.19 8.28 -9.83
C LEU A 151 -18.11 7.60 -10.71
N ALA A 152 -17.15 8.38 -11.20
CA ALA A 152 -16.06 7.90 -12.04
C ALA A 152 -14.73 8.41 -11.50
N ILE A 153 -13.66 7.65 -11.69
CA ILE A 153 -12.28 8.09 -11.42
C ILE A 153 -11.51 8.12 -12.73
N ALA A 154 -10.34 8.74 -12.74
CA ALA A 154 -9.45 8.74 -13.91
C ALA A 154 -9.23 7.31 -14.41
N SER A 155 -9.37 7.10 -15.72
CA SER A 155 -9.17 5.78 -16.31
C SER A 155 -7.78 5.22 -16.06
N SER A 156 -7.62 3.90 -16.00
CA SER A 156 -6.31 3.25 -15.84
C SER A 156 -5.41 3.89 -14.75
N PRO A 157 -5.91 4.09 -13.51
CA PRO A 157 -5.23 4.89 -12.49
C PRO A 157 -3.84 4.36 -12.14
N PHE A 158 -3.67 3.04 -12.09
CA PHE A 158 -2.37 2.38 -11.92
C PHE A 158 -1.35 2.84 -12.97
N TYR A 159 -1.72 2.76 -14.25
CA TYR A 159 -0.83 3.07 -15.37
C TYR A 159 -0.51 4.57 -15.44
N ARG A 160 -1.50 5.44 -15.15
CA ARG A 160 -1.25 6.88 -15.03
C ARG A 160 -0.29 7.19 -13.89
N ALA A 161 -0.44 6.51 -12.76
CA ALA A 161 0.45 6.68 -11.63
C ALA A 161 1.88 6.22 -11.94
N ALA A 162 2.01 5.03 -12.53
CA ALA A 162 3.30 4.48 -12.93
C ALA A 162 4.01 5.35 -13.97
N HIS A 163 3.30 5.85 -14.98
CA HIS A 163 3.86 6.78 -15.97
C HIS A 163 4.45 8.02 -15.31
N ARG A 164 3.69 8.66 -14.41
CA ARG A 164 4.11 9.88 -13.71
C ARG A 164 5.31 9.66 -12.79
N VAL A 165 5.37 8.52 -12.09
CA VAL A 165 6.51 8.19 -11.22
C VAL A 165 7.76 7.85 -12.04
N LEU A 166 7.60 7.05 -13.10
CA LEU A 166 8.72 6.54 -13.90
C LEU A 166 9.19 7.50 -15.01
N ASN A 167 8.39 8.49 -15.40
CA ASN A 167 8.77 9.51 -16.38
C ASN A 167 8.11 10.86 -16.07
N PRO A 168 8.41 11.48 -14.92
CA PRO A 168 7.78 12.73 -14.49
C PRO A 168 8.04 13.89 -15.46
N ALA A 169 9.15 13.83 -16.22
CA ALA A 169 9.50 14.81 -17.24
C ALA A 169 8.91 14.53 -18.63
N CYS A 170 8.18 13.42 -18.82
CA CYS A 170 7.62 12.99 -20.10
C CYS A 170 8.63 12.96 -21.27
N LYS A 171 9.87 12.51 -21.00
CA LYS A 171 10.93 12.43 -22.02
C LYS A 171 10.96 11.05 -22.66
N ARG A 172 10.91 11.00 -24.00
CA ARG A 172 10.91 9.74 -24.78
C ARG A 172 12.09 8.81 -24.47
N LYS A 173 13.26 9.34 -24.10
CA LYS A 173 14.44 8.53 -23.72
C LYS A 173 14.20 7.65 -22.48
N TYR A 174 13.18 7.95 -21.68
CA TYR A 174 12.83 7.22 -20.47
C TYR A 174 11.64 6.27 -20.65
N ASN A 175 11.12 6.11 -21.87
CA ASN A 175 9.93 5.29 -22.10
C ASN A 175 10.11 3.81 -21.74
N ASP A 176 11.34 3.31 -21.71
CA ASP A 176 11.67 1.93 -21.32
C ASP A 176 12.23 1.83 -19.88
N TYR A 177 12.12 2.89 -19.07
CA TYR A 177 12.66 2.90 -17.72
C TYR A 177 11.64 2.38 -16.70
N SER A 178 11.84 1.13 -16.28
CA SER A 178 11.19 0.58 -15.07
C SER A 178 11.89 1.03 -13.79
N ALA A 179 11.33 0.72 -12.62
CA ALA A 179 11.92 1.06 -11.32
C ALA A 179 13.34 0.49 -11.17
N VAL A 180 13.57 -0.75 -11.59
CA VAL A 180 14.91 -1.36 -11.62
C VAL A 180 15.85 -0.67 -12.60
N ARG A 181 15.34 -0.21 -13.75
CA ARG A 181 16.16 0.53 -14.72
C ARG A 181 16.55 1.91 -14.20
N TRP A 182 15.67 2.57 -13.46
CA TRP A 182 16.02 3.79 -12.72
C TRP A 182 17.09 3.53 -11.69
N LEU A 183 16.95 2.49 -10.85
CA LEU A 183 17.98 2.10 -9.89
C LEU A 183 19.36 1.95 -10.57
N GLN A 184 19.41 1.27 -11.72
CA GLN A 184 20.65 1.15 -12.49
C GLN A 184 21.20 2.50 -12.93
N SER A 185 20.35 3.36 -13.49
CA SER A 185 20.75 4.69 -13.96
C SER A 185 21.33 5.53 -12.82
N VAL A 186 20.69 5.52 -11.64
CA VAL A 186 21.12 6.27 -10.47
C VAL A 186 22.42 5.69 -9.90
N ALA A 187 22.52 4.37 -9.78
CA ALA A 187 23.73 3.70 -9.32
C ALA A 187 24.94 4.06 -10.21
N GLU A 188 24.77 4.08 -11.54
CA GLU A 188 25.82 4.43 -12.50
C GLU A 188 26.22 5.92 -12.47
N THR A 189 25.26 6.83 -12.25
CA THR A 189 25.47 8.28 -12.44
C THR A 189 25.68 9.07 -11.15
N GLU A 190 25.01 8.69 -10.08
CA GLU A 190 24.98 9.43 -8.81
C GLU A 190 25.42 8.58 -7.60
N GLY A 191 25.42 7.25 -7.74
CA GLY A 191 25.64 6.30 -6.63
C GLY A 191 24.42 6.13 -5.73
N VAL A 192 24.25 4.93 -5.18
CA VAL A 192 23.18 4.61 -4.21
C VAL A 192 23.76 3.87 -3.01
N ASP A 193 23.49 4.35 -1.81
CA ASP A 193 24.00 3.77 -0.56
C ASP A 193 23.01 2.78 0.02
N ASN A 194 21.73 3.13 0.02
CA ASN A 194 20.68 2.31 0.60
C ASN A 194 19.53 2.15 -0.38
N ILE A 195 19.05 0.92 -0.52
CA ILE A 195 17.90 0.57 -1.35
C ILE A 195 16.85 -0.06 -0.46
N ILE A 196 15.61 0.41 -0.51
CA ILE A 196 14.45 -0.24 0.10
C ILE A 196 13.68 -0.95 -0.99
N ILE A 197 13.38 -2.23 -0.76
CA ILE A 197 12.50 -3.03 -1.60
C ILE A 197 11.43 -3.62 -0.68
N TRP A 198 10.19 -3.18 -0.88
CA TRP A 198 9.04 -3.76 -0.20
C TRP A 198 7.91 -3.99 -1.20
N LEU A 199 7.88 -5.22 -1.72
CA LEU A 199 6.94 -5.69 -2.73
C LEU A 199 6.47 -7.09 -2.35
N GLY A 200 5.27 -7.45 -2.79
CA GLY A 200 4.71 -8.78 -2.65
C GLY A 200 3.31 -8.82 -2.03
N ALA A 201 2.87 -7.75 -1.37
CA ALA A 201 1.51 -7.68 -0.84
C ALA A 201 0.47 -7.80 -1.97
N ASN A 202 0.66 -7.10 -3.09
CA ASN A 202 -0.22 -7.19 -4.26
C ASN A 202 -0.23 -8.56 -4.96
N ASN A 203 0.70 -9.47 -4.64
CA ASN A 203 0.65 -10.87 -5.08
C ASN A 203 -0.32 -11.72 -4.25
N ALA A 204 -1.00 -11.15 -3.25
CA ALA A 204 -2.02 -11.80 -2.44
C ALA A 204 -3.22 -10.87 -2.11
N LEU A 205 -3.05 -9.55 -2.18
CA LEU A 205 -4.03 -8.56 -1.73
C LEU A 205 -5.37 -8.65 -2.47
N GLY A 206 -5.36 -9.01 -3.76
CA GLY A 206 -6.59 -9.18 -4.54
C GLY A 206 -7.56 -10.20 -3.93
N THR A 207 -7.07 -11.18 -3.16
CA THR A 207 -7.93 -12.18 -2.48
C THR A 207 -8.90 -11.56 -1.47
N ILE A 208 -8.51 -10.47 -0.81
CA ILE A 208 -9.38 -9.81 0.19
C ILE A 208 -10.31 -8.79 -0.45
N PHE A 209 -10.00 -8.31 -1.66
CA PHE A 209 -10.91 -7.47 -2.44
C PHE A 209 -12.00 -8.32 -3.10
N ASP A 210 -11.61 -9.42 -3.74
CA ASP A 210 -12.53 -10.27 -4.48
C ASP A 210 -13.29 -11.25 -3.57
N LEU A 211 -12.81 -11.46 -2.35
CA LEU A 211 -13.28 -12.51 -1.43
C LEU A 211 -13.25 -13.91 -2.09
N GLU A 212 -12.28 -14.11 -2.97
CA GLU A 212 -12.07 -15.35 -3.73
C GLU A 212 -10.57 -15.63 -3.85
N VAL A 213 -10.18 -16.90 -3.88
CA VAL A 213 -8.79 -17.32 -4.15
C VAL A 213 -8.65 -17.84 -5.58
N ARG A 214 -7.92 -17.10 -6.41
CA ARG A 214 -7.50 -17.49 -7.77
C ARG A 214 -5.98 -17.62 -7.81
N LEU A 215 -5.52 -18.83 -7.51
CA LEU A 215 -4.10 -19.17 -7.37
C LEU A 215 -3.41 -19.35 -8.74
N THR A 216 -2.17 -18.86 -8.88
CA THR A 216 -1.36 -19.18 -10.06
C THR A 216 -0.98 -20.67 -10.14
N PRO A 217 -0.59 -21.20 -11.32
CA PRO A 217 -0.39 -22.64 -11.52
C PRO A 217 0.77 -23.29 -10.74
N GLY A 218 1.72 -22.53 -10.17
CA GLY A 218 2.84 -23.07 -9.42
C GLY A 218 3.93 -23.72 -10.26
N THR A 219 4.10 -23.24 -11.49
CA THR A 219 5.06 -23.77 -12.47
C THR A 219 6.47 -23.20 -12.34
N ALA A 220 6.71 -22.30 -11.38
CA ALA A 220 7.94 -21.52 -11.23
C ALA A 220 8.23 -20.64 -12.46
N ALA A 221 7.24 -19.85 -12.86
CA ALA A 221 7.33 -18.89 -13.95
C ALA A 221 6.68 -17.56 -13.54
N THR A 222 7.09 -16.46 -14.18
CA THR A 222 6.39 -15.18 -14.06
C THR A 222 4.95 -15.31 -14.58
N ARG A 223 4.00 -14.78 -13.79
CA ARG A 223 2.55 -14.87 -14.05
C ARG A 223 1.88 -13.52 -13.88
N GLY A 224 0.73 -13.34 -14.54
CA GLY A 224 -0.07 -12.12 -14.46
C GLY A 224 0.60 -10.91 -15.11
N SER A 225 1.45 -11.11 -16.13
CA SER A 225 2.21 -10.02 -16.75
C SER A 225 1.30 -8.88 -17.21
N ARG A 226 1.70 -7.64 -16.94
CA ARG A 226 0.95 -6.45 -17.39
C ARG A 226 1.05 -6.17 -18.87
N HIS A 227 1.81 -6.96 -19.63
CA HIS A 227 1.81 -6.91 -21.10
C HIS A 227 0.61 -7.65 -21.71
N ASP A 228 -0.03 -8.56 -20.96
CA ASP A 228 -1.18 -9.34 -21.39
C ASP A 228 -2.38 -9.08 -20.46
N PRO A 229 -3.41 -8.34 -20.90
CA PRO A 229 -4.51 -7.96 -20.02
C PRO A 229 -5.38 -9.17 -19.61
N GLU A 230 -5.39 -10.26 -20.37
CA GLU A 230 -6.13 -11.48 -19.98
C GLU A 230 -5.42 -12.21 -18.84
N GLU A 231 -4.09 -12.27 -18.87
CA GLU A 231 -3.31 -12.85 -17.77
C GLU A 231 -3.31 -11.94 -16.52
N GLU A 232 -3.35 -10.62 -16.69
CA GLU A 232 -3.32 -9.64 -15.57
C GLU A 232 -4.44 -9.88 -14.55
N THR A 233 -5.68 -10.12 -15.00
CA THR A 233 -6.86 -10.24 -14.13
C THR A 233 -7.16 -11.67 -13.67
N LYS A 234 -6.45 -12.66 -14.22
CA LYS A 234 -6.74 -14.09 -14.03
C LYS A 234 -6.44 -14.60 -12.62
N TYR A 235 -5.47 -13.99 -11.96
CA TYR A 235 -4.93 -14.45 -10.68
C TYR A 235 -4.96 -13.32 -9.66
N ASN A 236 -5.23 -13.66 -8.40
CA ASN A 236 -5.17 -12.73 -7.28
C ASN A 236 -4.35 -13.27 -6.10
N LEU A 237 -3.82 -14.51 -6.22
CA LEU A 237 -2.87 -15.12 -5.31
C LEU A 237 -1.78 -15.85 -6.10
N TRP A 238 -0.51 -15.59 -5.80
CA TRP A 238 0.59 -16.30 -6.45
C TRP A 238 0.90 -17.59 -5.69
N HIS A 239 1.13 -18.67 -6.41
CA HIS A 239 1.66 -19.88 -5.82
C HIS A 239 3.09 -19.60 -5.32
N PRO A 240 3.51 -20.14 -4.15
CA PRO A 240 4.85 -19.87 -3.58
C PRO A 240 6.01 -20.09 -4.56
N ARG A 241 5.93 -21.12 -5.41
CA ARG A 241 6.91 -21.38 -6.49
C ARG A 241 7.00 -20.28 -7.55
N ASP A 242 5.87 -19.69 -7.96
CA ASP A 242 5.85 -18.60 -8.95
C ASP A 242 6.34 -17.30 -8.31
N PHE A 243 5.93 -17.01 -7.07
CA PHE A 243 6.47 -15.90 -6.28
C PHE A 243 8.00 -16.01 -6.10
N ALA A 244 8.50 -17.19 -5.75
CA ALA A 244 9.93 -17.43 -5.57
C ALA A 244 10.73 -17.22 -6.85
N HIS A 245 10.17 -17.60 -8.00
CA HIS A 245 10.74 -17.31 -9.30
C HIS A 245 10.89 -15.80 -9.51
N ASP A 246 9.79 -15.04 -9.36
CA ASP A 246 9.78 -13.60 -9.56
C ASP A 246 10.69 -12.85 -8.58
N TYR A 247 10.69 -13.22 -7.31
CA TYR A 247 11.54 -12.59 -6.30
C TYR A 247 13.03 -12.88 -6.53
N THR A 248 13.36 -14.09 -7.01
CA THR A 248 14.73 -14.43 -7.43
C THR A 248 15.17 -13.58 -8.62
N LEU A 249 14.28 -13.36 -9.60
CA LEU A 249 14.56 -12.48 -10.74
C LEU A 249 14.72 -11.03 -10.31
N LEU A 250 13.89 -10.54 -9.39
CA LEU A 250 14.02 -9.20 -8.82
C LEU A 250 15.41 -8.96 -8.27
N LEU A 251 15.88 -9.82 -7.35
CA LEU A 251 17.20 -9.65 -6.73
C LEU A 251 18.33 -9.77 -7.75
N LYS A 252 18.26 -10.71 -8.71
CA LYS A 252 19.25 -10.79 -9.80
C LYS A 252 19.33 -9.50 -10.62
N LYS A 253 18.19 -8.86 -10.90
CA LYS A 253 18.15 -7.61 -11.65
C LYS A 253 18.64 -6.42 -10.82
N VAL A 254 18.34 -6.38 -9.52
CA VAL A 254 18.90 -5.38 -8.58
C VAL A 254 20.41 -5.51 -8.49
N GLU A 255 20.95 -6.72 -8.34
CA GLU A 255 22.40 -6.95 -8.37
C GLU A 255 23.03 -6.48 -9.69
N ALA A 256 22.38 -6.79 -10.82
CA ALA A 256 22.82 -6.33 -12.12
C ALA A 256 22.84 -4.79 -12.23
N ALA A 257 21.81 -4.13 -11.70
CA ALA A 257 21.72 -2.66 -11.64
C ALA A 257 22.84 -2.05 -10.79
N LEU A 258 23.25 -2.71 -9.71
CA LEU A 258 24.27 -2.24 -8.78
C LEU A 258 25.71 -2.58 -9.20
N LYS A 259 25.94 -3.34 -10.28
CA LYS A 259 27.29 -3.73 -10.74
C LYS A 259 28.23 -2.55 -10.99
N LYS A 260 27.68 -1.42 -11.42
CA LYS A 260 28.41 -0.18 -11.73
C LYS A 260 28.10 0.94 -10.73
N ASN A 261 27.61 0.58 -9.55
CA ASN A 261 27.30 1.55 -8.52
C ASN A 261 28.57 2.33 -8.11
N GLN A 262 28.47 3.65 -8.01
CA GLN A 262 29.58 4.49 -7.55
C GLN A 262 29.93 4.26 -6.07
N THR A 263 28.98 3.76 -5.28
CA THR A 263 29.18 3.38 -3.88
C THR A 263 29.46 1.88 -3.76
N SER A 264 30.50 1.48 -3.02
CA SER A 264 30.90 0.07 -2.86
C SER A 264 30.21 -0.65 -1.71
N ASP A 265 29.82 0.06 -0.65
CA ASP A 265 29.19 -0.52 0.55
C ASP A 265 27.67 -0.31 0.60
N TRP A 266 27.02 -0.50 -0.54
CA TRP A 266 25.56 -0.38 -0.62
C TRP A 266 24.85 -1.47 0.18
N LYS A 267 23.65 -1.16 0.68
CA LYS A 267 22.75 -2.12 1.33
C LYS A 267 21.35 -2.13 0.72
N VAL A 268 20.71 -3.31 0.73
CA VAL A 268 19.34 -3.52 0.26
C VAL A 268 18.49 -4.02 1.42
N TYR A 269 17.49 -3.23 1.82
CA TYR A 269 16.53 -3.53 2.87
C TYR A 269 15.28 -4.15 2.27
N LEU A 270 14.99 -5.40 2.64
CA LEU A 270 13.88 -6.19 2.14
C LEU A 270 12.81 -6.34 3.22
N GLY A 271 11.64 -5.76 2.98
CA GLY A 271 10.48 -5.94 3.87
C GLY A 271 9.79 -7.28 3.64
N THR A 272 9.43 -8.00 4.71
CA THR A 272 8.56 -9.19 4.60
C THR A 272 7.13 -8.78 4.23
N VAL A 273 6.43 -9.64 3.50
CA VAL A 273 5.05 -9.43 3.02
C VAL A 273 4.08 -9.57 4.19
N PRO A 274 3.28 -8.54 4.53
CA PRO A 274 2.29 -8.62 5.59
C PRO A 274 1.17 -9.62 5.28
N LEU A 275 0.62 -10.24 6.31
CA LEU A 275 -0.61 -11.04 6.20
C LEU A 275 -1.78 -10.13 5.81
N VAL A 276 -2.24 -10.19 4.56
CA VAL A 276 -3.29 -9.30 4.03
C VAL A 276 -4.63 -9.45 4.78
N THR A 277 -4.89 -10.61 5.36
CA THR A 277 -6.11 -10.91 6.11
C THR A 277 -6.21 -10.20 7.47
N ILE A 278 -5.12 -9.61 7.97
CA ILE A 278 -5.14 -8.85 9.24
C ILE A 278 -5.79 -7.47 9.07
N ALA A 279 -5.85 -6.97 7.84
CA ALA A 279 -6.43 -5.68 7.50
C ALA A 279 -7.84 -5.55 8.10
N PRO A 280 -8.19 -4.41 8.73
CA PRO A 280 -9.51 -4.20 9.30
C PRO A 280 -10.63 -4.09 8.27
N MET A 281 -10.32 -3.86 6.99
CA MET A 281 -11.29 -3.99 5.90
C MET A 281 -11.96 -5.37 5.88
N LEU A 282 -11.27 -6.41 6.36
CA LEU A 282 -11.81 -7.76 6.45
C LEU A 282 -12.32 -8.06 7.87
N GLU A 283 -13.64 -8.11 8.06
CA GLU A 283 -14.27 -8.39 9.35
C GLU A 283 -14.55 -9.89 9.50
N GLY A 284 -14.11 -10.48 10.61
CA GLY A 284 -14.36 -11.90 10.92
C GLY A 284 -15.67 -12.09 11.68
N PHE A 285 -16.47 -13.08 11.28
CA PHE A 285 -17.75 -13.42 11.93
C PHE A 285 -18.00 -14.94 12.00
N GLY A 286 -19.01 -15.35 12.77
CA GLY A 286 -19.29 -16.75 13.08
C GLY A 286 -18.36 -17.31 14.16
N GLU A 287 -18.24 -18.64 14.21
CA GLU A 287 -17.42 -19.31 15.24
C GLU A 287 -15.94 -18.90 15.13
N ALA A 288 -15.34 -18.49 16.25
CA ALA A 288 -13.93 -18.16 16.34
C ALA A 288 -13.10 -19.35 16.87
N ARG A 289 -11.89 -19.52 16.34
CA ARG A 289 -10.96 -20.59 16.74
C ARG A 289 -9.53 -20.05 16.87
N LEU A 290 -8.76 -20.66 17.75
CA LEU A 290 -7.33 -20.42 17.87
C LEU A 290 -6.59 -21.43 17.00
N VAL A 291 -5.65 -20.92 16.20
CA VAL A 291 -4.81 -21.71 15.30
C VAL A 291 -3.38 -21.32 15.57
N ASP A 292 -2.47 -22.30 15.57
CA ASP A 292 -1.03 -22.04 15.55
C ASP A 292 -0.67 -21.07 14.43
N ASP A 293 0.31 -20.19 14.66
CA ASP A 293 0.77 -19.22 13.66
C ASP A 293 1.07 -19.92 12.31
N PRO A 294 0.33 -19.60 11.23
CA PRO A 294 0.48 -20.30 9.95
C PRO A 294 1.77 -19.93 9.23
N GLN A 295 2.51 -18.93 9.70
CA GLN A 295 3.79 -18.51 9.11
C GLN A 295 4.95 -19.40 9.54
N VAL A 296 4.72 -20.34 10.48
CA VAL A 296 5.74 -21.28 10.94
C VAL A 296 5.30 -22.73 10.71
N PRO A 297 6.24 -23.70 10.66
CA PRO A 297 5.89 -25.10 10.47
C PRO A 297 4.95 -25.63 11.57
N PRO A 298 4.04 -26.58 11.23
CA PRO A 298 3.15 -27.20 12.21
C PRO A 298 3.91 -27.76 13.42
N GLY A 299 3.41 -27.47 14.64
CA GLY A 299 4.02 -27.91 15.89
C GLY A 299 5.22 -27.07 16.37
N GLN A 300 5.58 -25.99 15.66
CA GLN A 300 6.67 -25.08 16.05
C GLN A 300 6.18 -23.68 16.46
N ALA A 301 4.87 -23.43 16.42
CA ALA A 301 4.33 -22.13 16.78
C ALA A 301 4.44 -21.87 18.28
N ALA A 302 5.13 -20.78 18.62
CA ALA A 302 5.15 -20.24 19.98
C ALA A 302 3.88 -19.45 20.32
N LYS A 303 3.06 -19.12 19.32
CA LYS A 303 1.88 -18.28 19.46
C LYS A 303 0.72 -18.83 18.65
N GLN A 304 -0.48 -18.63 19.19
CA GLN A 304 -1.73 -18.91 18.48
C GLN A 304 -2.41 -17.61 18.09
N PHE A 305 -3.09 -17.67 16.96
CA PHE A 305 -3.82 -16.57 16.36
C PHE A 305 -5.29 -16.91 16.25
N ARG A 306 -6.13 -15.89 16.45
CA ARG A 306 -7.57 -16.01 16.26
C ARG A 306 -7.93 -15.97 14.78
N TYR A 307 -8.75 -16.92 14.37
CA TYR A 307 -9.42 -16.97 13.08
C TYR A 307 -10.93 -17.10 13.29
N PHE A 308 -11.69 -16.68 12.28
CA PHE A 308 -13.15 -16.74 12.26
C PHE A 308 -13.63 -17.72 11.19
N GLN A 309 -14.85 -18.23 11.36
CA GLN A 309 -15.50 -19.13 10.42
C GLN A 309 -15.64 -18.50 9.04
N TYR A 310 -15.93 -17.20 8.99
CA TYR A 310 -16.11 -16.43 7.78
C TYR A 310 -15.50 -15.04 7.91
N TYR A 311 -15.23 -14.41 6.77
CA TYR A 311 -14.69 -13.07 6.68
C TYR A 311 -15.39 -12.29 5.58
N LYS A 312 -15.95 -11.12 5.90
CA LYS A 312 -16.64 -10.23 4.96
C LYS A 312 -15.95 -8.86 4.91
N HIS A 313 -16.27 -8.04 3.92
CA HIS A 313 -15.86 -6.64 3.97
C HIS A 313 -16.54 -5.92 5.15
N TYR A 314 -15.82 -4.98 5.74
CA TYR A 314 -16.33 -4.11 6.80
C TYR A 314 -17.59 -3.37 6.33
N GLY A 315 -18.59 -3.26 7.20
CA GLY A 315 -19.88 -2.63 6.91
C GLY A 315 -20.91 -3.51 6.19
N VAL A 316 -20.52 -4.66 5.63
CA VAL A 316 -21.50 -5.61 5.04
C VAL A 316 -22.25 -6.32 6.15
N ASN A 317 -23.59 -6.38 6.13
CA ASN A 317 -24.36 -7.12 7.13
C ASN A 317 -24.12 -8.65 7.07
N GLU A 318 -24.01 -9.33 8.22
CA GLU A 318 -23.78 -10.79 8.27
C GLU A 318 -24.88 -11.58 7.54
N SER A 319 -26.14 -11.18 7.72
CA SER A 319 -27.28 -11.82 7.06
C SER A 319 -27.25 -11.66 5.54
N THR A 320 -26.63 -10.59 5.04
CA THR A 320 -26.42 -10.36 3.60
C THR A 320 -25.27 -11.22 3.10
N ALA A 321 -24.14 -11.22 3.82
CA ALA A 321 -22.98 -12.03 3.46
C ALA A 321 -23.33 -13.53 3.36
N ILE A 322 -24.07 -14.09 4.33
CA ILE A 322 -24.41 -15.53 4.34
C ILE A 322 -25.32 -15.93 3.16
N ARG A 323 -26.09 -14.99 2.57
CA ARG A 323 -26.98 -15.28 1.44
C ARG A 323 -26.25 -15.39 0.10
N ASP A 324 -25.02 -14.92 0.02
CA ASP A 324 -24.23 -14.86 -1.20
C ASP A 324 -22.78 -15.27 -0.91
N GLU A 325 -22.39 -16.47 -1.35
CA GLU A 325 -21.04 -17.00 -1.11
C GLU A 325 -19.92 -16.15 -1.73
N SER A 326 -20.22 -15.24 -2.67
CA SER A 326 -19.25 -14.28 -3.20
C SER A 326 -18.95 -13.12 -2.26
N LYS A 327 -19.66 -13.02 -1.12
CA LYS A 327 -19.55 -11.92 -0.14
C LYS A 327 -18.75 -12.30 1.10
N PHE A 328 -18.13 -13.48 1.14
CA PHE A 328 -17.24 -13.84 2.24
C PHE A 328 -16.15 -14.84 1.85
N LEU A 329 -15.00 -14.75 2.52
CA LEU A 329 -14.00 -15.82 2.57
C LEU A 329 -14.35 -16.79 3.71
N ARG A 330 -14.11 -18.10 3.51
CA ARG A 330 -14.22 -19.07 4.60
C ARG A 330 -12.94 -19.10 5.41
N PHE A 331 -13.02 -19.63 6.63
CA PHE A 331 -11.87 -19.92 7.49
C PHE A 331 -10.69 -20.54 6.74
N ARG A 332 -10.97 -21.58 5.94
CA ARG A 332 -9.95 -22.32 5.19
C ARG A 332 -9.23 -21.43 4.17
N ASP A 333 -9.94 -20.48 3.56
CA ASP A 333 -9.39 -19.62 2.51
C ASP A 333 -8.49 -18.56 3.15
N ALA A 334 -8.94 -17.93 4.24
CA ALA A 334 -8.13 -16.98 5.01
C ALA A 334 -6.85 -17.64 5.56
N LEU A 335 -6.96 -18.85 6.12
CA LEU A 335 -5.80 -19.60 6.60
C LEU A 335 -4.85 -19.99 5.45
N PHE A 336 -5.39 -20.37 4.30
CA PHE A 336 -4.60 -20.72 3.12
C PHE A 336 -3.82 -19.52 2.57
N ILE A 337 -4.46 -18.35 2.48
CA ILE A 337 -3.82 -17.10 2.07
C ILE A 337 -2.64 -16.77 3.00
N ASP A 338 -2.86 -16.82 4.33
CA ASP A 338 -1.82 -16.50 5.31
C ASP A 338 -0.65 -17.50 5.26
N LYS A 339 -0.93 -18.78 5.02
CA LYS A 339 0.10 -19.81 4.81
C LYS A 339 0.94 -19.53 3.56
N VAL A 340 0.29 -19.18 2.45
CA VAL A 340 0.99 -18.82 1.20
C VAL A 340 1.91 -17.61 1.41
N ILE A 341 1.46 -16.60 2.15
CA ILE A 341 2.30 -15.44 2.51
C ILE A 341 3.44 -15.85 3.45
N GLY A 342 3.21 -16.80 4.37
CA GLY A 342 4.27 -17.45 5.14
C GLY A 342 5.38 -18.03 4.26
N ASP A 343 5.01 -18.75 3.21
CA ASP A 343 5.96 -19.33 2.24
C ASP A 343 6.67 -18.25 1.39
N TYR A 344 6.01 -17.14 1.06
CA TYR A 344 6.67 -15.98 0.45
C TYR A 344 7.76 -15.43 1.36
N ASN A 345 7.46 -15.24 2.64
CA ASN A 345 8.39 -14.71 3.62
C ASN A 345 9.56 -15.67 3.89
N ALA A 346 9.30 -16.98 3.90
CA ALA A 346 10.36 -17.99 3.96
C ALA A 346 11.31 -17.88 2.76
N THR A 347 10.76 -17.65 1.56
CA THR A 347 11.54 -17.42 0.34
C THR A 347 12.42 -16.17 0.44
N ILE A 348 11.86 -15.04 0.88
CA ILE A 348 12.61 -13.79 1.05
C ILE A 348 13.78 -13.99 2.01
N ARG A 349 13.55 -14.67 3.15
CA ARG A 349 14.59 -15.00 4.13
C ARG A 349 15.70 -15.88 3.54
N SER A 350 15.34 -16.94 2.81
CA SER A 350 16.31 -17.81 2.15
C SER A 350 17.18 -17.02 1.18
N LEU A 351 16.55 -16.21 0.32
CA LEU A 351 17.27 -15.40 -0.65
C LEU A 351 18.22 -14.39 -0.01
N VAL A 352 17.80 -13.70 1.05
CA VAL A 352 18.69 -12.80 1.83
C VAL A 352 19.93 -13.55 2.32
N ALA A 353 19.74 -14.71 2.94
CA ALA A 353 20.84 -15.53 3.44
C ALA A 353 21.78 -16.00 2.32
N GLU A 354 21.22 -16.51 1.22
CA GLU A 354 21.97 -16.96 0.04
C GLU A 354 22.80 -15.82 -0.57
N ARG A 355 22.23 -14.62 -0.70
CA ARG A 355 22.93 -13.47 -1.30
C ARG A 355 24.04 -12.94 -0.40
N ASN A 356 23.81 -12.84 0.90
CA ASN A 356 24.85 -12.43 1.83
C ASN A 356 26.01 -13.44 1.88
N ALA A 357 25.70 -14.74 1.84
CA ALA A 357 26.72 -15.78 1.75
C ALA A 357 27.53 -15.68 0.45
N ALA A 358 26.87 -15.46 -0.69
CA ALA A 358 27.53 -15.30 -1.98
C ALA A 358 28.41 -14.02 -2.07
N LEU A 359 27.99 -12.93 -1.41
CA LEU A 359 28.74 -11.67 -1.39
C LEU A 359 29.83 -11.62 -0.30
N GLY A 360 29.80 -12.54 0.67
CA GLY A 360 30.71 -12.52 1.82
C GLY A 360 30.53 -11.32 2.76
N ARG A 361 29.38 -10.61 2.67
CA ARG A 361 29.04 -9.45 3.50
C ARG A 361 27.53 -9.34 3.72
N GLN A 362 27.12 -8.62 4.76
CA GLN A 362 25.71 -8.34 5.08
C GLN A 362 25.16 -7.18 4.23
N ALA A 363 25.06 -7.40 2.92
CA ALA A 363 24.56 -6.42 1.96
C ALA A 363 23.02 -6.36 1.93
N TYR A 364 22.36 -7.48 2.16
CA TYR A 364 20.91 -7.61 2.22
C TYR A 364 20.47 -7.67 3.68
N VAL A 365 19.54 -6.79 4.07
CA VAL A 365 19.02 -6.68 5.42
C VAL A 365 17.53 -6.96 5.38
N LEU A 366 17.07 -7.91 6.20
CA LEU A 366 15.65 -8.19 6.31
C LEU A 366 14.99 -7.25 7.31
N VAL A 367 13.82 -6.73 6.97
CA VAL A 367 12.95 -5.95 7.87
C VAL A 367 11.65 -6.74 8.06
N ASP A 368 11.43 -7.29 9.26
CA ASP A 368 10.35 -8.27 9.49
C ASP A 368 8.99 -7.62 9.77
N LEU A 369 8.43 -6.97 8.75
CA LEU A 369 7.17 -6.25 8.81
C LEU A 369 5.95 -7.18 8.95
N SER A 370 6.01 -8.41 8.44
CA SER A 370 4.93 -9.39 8.61
C SER A 370 4.70 -9.73 10.08
N THR A 371 5.78 -10.05 10.82
CA THR A 371 5.69 -10.32 12.25
C THR A 371 5.25 -9.07 13.01
N THR A 372 5.87 -7.93 12.74
CA THR A 372 5.52 -6.65 13.37
C THR A 372 4.03 -6.33 13.22
N LEU A 373 3.48 -6.34 12.01
CA LEU A 373 2.08 -6.04 11.79
C LEU A 373 1.15 -7.12 12.35
N SER A 374 1.55 -8.40 12.28
CA SER A 374 0.77 -9.51 12.86
C SER A 374 0.68 -9.41 14.38
N THR A 375 1.72 -8.95 15.08
CA THR A 375 1.68 -8.74 16.54
C THR A 375 0.88 -7.51 16.96
N MET A 376 0.72 -6.54 16.05
CA MET A 376 -0.11 -5.34 16.24
C MET A 376 -1.60 -5.58 15.93
N ALA A 377 -1.92 -6.60 15.15
CA ALA A 377 -3.26 -6.87 14.65
C ALA A 377 -4.25 -7.27 15.78
N TRP A 378 -5.18 -6.38 16.12
CA TRP A 378 -6.16 -6.54 17.19
C TRP A 378 -6.98 -7.82 17.02
N LYS A 379 -7.55 -8.00 15.83
CA LYS A 379 -8.37 -9.16 15.43
C LYS A 379 -7.61 -10.48 15.62
N ARG A 380 -6.35 -10.51 15.21
CA ARG A 380 -5.49 -11.71 15.20
C ARG A 380 -5.04 -12.10 16.61
N ASN A 381 -4.88 -11.12 17.49
CA ASN A 381 -4.38 -11.27 18.85
C ASN A 381 -5.49 -11.28 19.92
N SER A 382 -6.74 -11.59 19.57
CA SER A 382 -7.86 -11.63 20.51
C SER A 382 -8.04 -10.33 21.32
N GLY A 383 -7.76 -9.18 20.72
CA GLY A 383 -7.82 -7.88 21.37
C GLY A 383 -6.65 -7.55 22.30
N MET A 384 -5.62 -8.40 22.34
CA MET A 384 -4.43 -8.22 23.17
C MET A 384 -3.17 -8.18 22.29
N PRO A 385 -2.99 -7.16 21.44
CA PRO A 385 -1.78 -7.02 20.63
C PRO A 385 -0.54 -6.91 21.54
N THR A 386 0.58 -7.47 21.08
CA THR A 386 1.85 -7.51 21.82
C THR A 386 2.90 -6.56 21.24
N PHE A 387 2.53 -5.80 20.20
CA PHE A 387 3.42 -4.82 19.60
C PHE A 387 3.65 -3.65 20.57
N GLU A 388 4.91 -3.33 20.81
CA GLU A 388 5.31 -2.18 21.62
C GLU A 388 5.43 -0.94 20.72
N TYR A 389 4.50 0.00 20.88
CA TYR A 389 4.57 1.26 20.16
C TYR A 389 5.76 2.10 20.62
N PRO A 390 6.34 2.92 19.72
CA PRO A 390 7.27 4.00 20.07
C PRO A 390 6.79 4.79 21.30
N PRO A 391 7.67 5.12 22.26
CA PRO A 391 7.30 5.79 23.51
C PRO A 391 6.42 7.04 23.33
N GLU A 392 6.66 7.79 22.25
CA GLU A 392 5.94 9.00 21.86
C GLU A 392 4.45 8.74 21.57
N LEU A 393 4.09 7.52 21.16
CA LEU A 393 2.72 7.13 20.85
C LEU A 393 1.98 6.49 22.03
N GLN A 394 2.68 6.04 23.07
CA GLN A 394 2.09 5.25 24.17
C GLN A 394 1.06 6.03 25.01
N TRP A 395 1.18 7.35 25.03
CA TRP A 395 0.33 8.24 25.84
C TRP A 395 -0.74 8.98 25.03
N LEU A 396 -0.89 8.63 23.75
CA LEU A 396 -1.96 9.18 22.93
C LEU A 396 -3.32 8.69 23.44
N TYR A 397 -4.22 9.64 23.74
CA TYR A 397 -5.61 9.35 24.11
C TYR A 397 -6.58 9.87 23.05
N PRO A 398 -7.52 9.05 22.54
CA PRO A 398 -7.70 7.61 22.81
C PRO A 398 -6.53 6.76 22.28
N PRO A 399 -6.29 5.54 22.82
CA PRO A 399 -5.15 4.71 22.41
C PRO A 399 -5.28 4.23 20.96
N LEU A 400 -4.15 4.12 20.28
CA LEU A 400 -4.07 3.60 18.91
C LEU A 400 -4.39 2.10 18.88
N ASN A 401 -5.17 1.68 17.87
CA ASN A 401 -5.35 0.27 17.58
C ASN A 401 -5.53 0.02 16.07
N THR A 402 -5.55 -1.26 15.70
CA THR A 402 -5.62 -1.73 14.30
C THR A 402 -7.03 -2.12 13.85
N LYS A 403 -8.07 -1.72 14.59
CA LYS A 403 -9.44 -1.82 14.10
C LYS A 403 -9.68 -0.77 13.01
N PHE A 404 -10.82 -0.90 12.34
CA PHE A 404 -11.28 0.11 11.39
C PHE A 404 -11.48 1.46 12.12
N TYR A 405 -11.18 2.56 11.45
CA TYR A 405 -11.32 3.90 12.04
C TYR A 405 -12.78 4.20 12.36
N ARG A 406 -13.07 4.55 13.61
CA ARG A 406 -14.43 4.91 14.07
C ARG A 406 -14.42 6.17 14.91
N VAL A 407 -15.50 6.93 14.76
CA VAL A 407 -15.83 8.08 15.58
C VAL A 407 -17.23 7.89 16.16
N ASN A 408 -17.50 8.50 17.32
CA ASN A 408 -18.83 8.56 17.90
C ASN A 408 -19.61 9.79 17.42
N ALA A 409 -20.85 9.94 17.89
CA ALA A 409 -21.73 11.07 17.55
C ALA A 409 -21.16 12.45 17.96
N SER A 410 -20.28 12.51 18.97
CA SER A 410 -19.59 13.75 19.37
C SER A 410 -18.35 14.05 18.50
N GLY A 411 -18.01 13.18 17.55
CA GLY A 411 -16.82 13.32 16.71
C GLY A 411 -15.53 12.87 17.39
N GLU A 412 -15.61 12.19 18.54
CA GLU A 412 -14.44 11.64 19.22
C GLU A 412 -14.07 10.28 18.60
N ILE A 413 -12.78 10.06 18.39
CA ILE A 413 -12.28 8.77 17.91
C ILE A 413 -12.56 7.69 18.97
N THR A 414 -13.13 6.55 18.56
CA THR A 414 -13.34 5.41 19.47
C THR A 414 -12.40 4.26 19.19
N ASP A 415 -12.00 4.08 17.93
CA ASP A 415 -11.15 2.98 17.47
C ASP A 415 -10.30 3.38 16.24
N GLY A 416 -9.23 2.63 16.01
CA GLY A 416 -8.33 2.81 14.88
C GLY A 416 -7.13 3.72 15.17
N GLY A 417 -6.66 4.42 14.14
CA GLY A 417 -5.49 5.30 14.21
C GLY A 417 -4.19 4.71 13.66
N ILE A 418 -4.23 3.46 13.16
CA ILE A 418 -3.12 2.85 12.40
C ILE A 418 -3.49 2.66 10.93
N PHE A 419 -4.68 2.15 10.66
CA PHE A 419 -5.23 2.01 9.31
C PHE A 419 -6.10 3.20 8.96
N SER A 420 -5.99 3.66 7.71
CA SER A 420 -6.75 4.76 7.14
C SER A 420 -8.16 4.31 6.73
N LEU A 421 -8.92 5.19 6.08
CA LEU A 421 -10.35 4.99 5.80
C LEU A 421 -10.67 3.86 4.81
N ASP A 422 -9.66 3.34 4.10
CA ASP A 422 -9.84 2.16 3.25
C ASP A 422 -9.68 0.83 4.03
N GLY A 423 -9.26 0.89 5.29
CA GLY A 423 -9.06 -0.28 6.13
C GLY A 423 -7.93 -1.22 5.68
N ILE A 424 -7.05 -0.78 4.79
CA ILE A 424 -5.90 -1.55 4.27
C ILE A 424 -4.61 -0.76 4.46
N HIS A 425 -4.59 0.50 4.04
CA HIS A 425 -3.39 1.32 4.00
C HIS A 425 -3.22 2.10 5.30
N PRO A 426 -1.98 2.38 5.72
CA PRO A 426 -1.71 3.08 6.98
C PRO A 426 -2.14 4.55 6.95
N THR A 427 -2.43 5.10 8.13
CA THR A 427 -2.52 6.56 8.36
C THR A 427 -1.12 7.18 8.34
N VAL A 428 -0.99 8.47 8.62
CA VAL A 428 0.32 9.12 8.78
C VAL A 428 1.09 8.52 9.95
N ILE A 429 0.44 8.32 11.10
CA ILE A 429 1.02 7.62 12.25
C ILE A 429 1.40 6.19 11.86
N GLY A 430 0.54 5.47 11.12
CA GLY A 430 0.86 4.13 10.62
C GLY A 430 2.12 4.09 9.74
N GLN A 431 2.29 5.07 8.85
CA GLN A 431 3.52 5.24 8.04
C GLN A 431 4.74 5.53 8.92
N GLY A 432 4.59 6.34 9.97
CA GLY A 432 5.64 6.58 10.96
C GLY A 432 6.07 5.32 11.71
N VAL A 433 5.12 4.45 12.09
CA VAL A 433 5.43 3.16 12.74
C VAL A 433 6.22 2.25 11.80
N ILE A 434 5.86 2.18 10.53
CA ILE A 434 6.64 1.44 9.53
C ILE A 434 8.05 2.04 9.39
N ALA A 435 8.17 3.37 9.31
CA ALA A 435 9.46 4.05 9.23
C ALA A 435 10.35 3.74 10.43
N SER A 436 9.76 3.60 11.62
CA SER A 436 10.47 3.23 12.85
C SER A 436 11.09 1.83 12.76
N GLU A 437 10.36 0.85 12.20
CA GLU A 437 10.91 -0.50 12.01
C GLU A 437 12.05 -0.53 10.99
N PHE A 438 11.95 0.25 9.90
CA PHE A 438 13.09 0.42 9.00
C PHE A 438 14.26 1.14 9.67
N LEU A 439 14.02 2.20 10.45
CA LEU A 439 15.07 2.92 11.15
C LEU A 439 15.82 2.02 12.14
N LYS A 440 15.12 1.12 12.84
CA LYS A 440 15.75 0.07 13.68
C LYS A 440 16.70 -0.79 12.86
N ALA A 441 16.28 -1.26 11.69
CA ALA A 441 17.13 -2.07 10.80
C ALA A 441 18.33 -1.27 10.25
N PHE A 442 18.15 0.00 9.90
CA PHE A 442 19.24 0.89 9.46
C PHE A 442 20.27 1.10 10.58
N LYS A 443 19.83 1.34 11.83
CA LYS A 443 20.71 1.44 12.99
C LYS A 443 21.48 0.14 13.26
N GLN A 444 20.79 -1.00 13.29
CA GLN A 444 21.41 -2.30 13.54
C GLN A 444 22.44 -2.69 12.47
N SER A 445 22.23 -2.25 11.24
CA SER A 445 23.14 -2.52 10.12
C SER A 445 24.25 -1.46 9.95
N GLY A 446 24.27 -0.41 10.78
CA GLY A 446 25.27 0.66 10.70
C GLY A 446 25.06 1.66 9.55
N SER A 447 23.89 1.65 8.90
CA SER A 447 23.53 2.59 7.84
C SER A 447 22.75 3.81 8.34
N SER A 448 22.77 4.07 9.65
CA SER A 448 22.13 5.22 10.28
C SER A 448 23.14 6.00 11.11
N PRO A 449 23.11 7.35 11.11
CA PRO A 449 23.81 8.15 12.12
C PRO A 449 23.21 7.84 13.50
N ASP A 450 24.02 7.97 14.55
CA ASP A 450 23.61 7.67 15.93
C ASP A 450 22.41 8.52 16.36
N GLN A 451 22.38 9.78 15.94
CA GLN A 451 21.35 10.77 16.26
C GLN A 451 20.09 10.69 15.40
N ALA A 452 20.02 9.79 14.41
CA ALA A 452 18.82 9.70 13.57
C ALA A 452 17.60 9.32 14.40
N ALA A 453 16.54 10.10 14.25
CA ALA A 453 15.27 9.93 14.93
C ALA A 453 14.14 10.40 14.02
N LEU A 454 12.96 9.81 14.20
CA LEU A 454 11.74 10.29 13.55
C LEU A 454 11.21 11.49 14.33
N ASP A 455 10.68 12.47 13.61
CA ASP A 455 9.95 13.60 14.19
C ASP A 455 8.51 13.16 14.49
N TRP A 456 8.31 12.48 15.63
CA TRP A 456 7.00 11.98 16.03
C TRP A 456 5.99 13.10 16.28
N ASP A 457 6.43 14.26 16.77
CA ASP A 457 5.57 15.42 16.97
C ASP A 457 5.01 15.93 15.64
N GLN A 458 5.83 15.98 14.59
CA GLN A 458 5.37 16.31 13.24
C GLN A 458 4.46 15.22 12.67
N ILE A 459 4.84 13.95 12.78
CA ILE A 459 4.04 12.80 12.28
C ILE A 459 2.64 12.80 12.91
N VAL A 460 2.53 12.98 14.23
CA VAL A 460 1.25 13.01 14.93
C VAL A 460 0.43 14.24 14.54
N ARG A 461 1.07 15.41 14.38
CA ARG A 461 0.40 16.64 13.94
C ARG A 461 -0.12 16.57 12.51
N ASP A 462 0.56 15.84 11.63
CA ASP A 462 0.16 15.70 10.22
C ASP A 462 -0.92 14.63 10.00
N ASP A 463 -1.20 13.79 11.00
CA ASP A 463 -2.28 12.80 10.91
C ASP A 463 -3.65 13.46 11.10
N THR A 464 -4.25 13.89 10.00
CA THR A 464 -5.54 14.59 9.97
C THR A 464 -6.71 13.74 10.48
N LEU A 465 -6.67 12.41 10.33
CA LEU A 465 -7.69 11.53 10.94
C LEU A 465 -7.59 11.51 12.47
N ARG A 466 -6.42 11.83 13.01
CA ARG A 466 -6.20 11.98 14.45
C ARG A 466 -6.50 13.39 14.95
N GLN A 467 -5.99 14.40 14.28
CA GLN A 467 -6.05 15.80 14.73
C GLN A 467 -7.39 16.48 14.42
N ASP A 468 -8.06 16.05 13.34
CA ASP A 468 -9.34 16.60 12.90
C ASP A 468 -10.27 15.45 12.49
N PRO A 469 -10.84 14.72 13.48
CA PRO A 469 -11.69 13.56 13.21
C PRO A 469 -12.92 13.90 12.37
N ILE A 470 -13.33 12.95 11.52
CA ILE A 470 -14.44 13.15 10.57
C ILE A 470 -15.74 12.63 11.20
N ALA A 471 -16.36 13.46 12.05
CA ALA A 471 -17.58 13.15 12.80
C ALA A 471 -18.74 12.58 11.95
N VAL A 472 -18.90 13.00 10.68
CA VAL A 472 -19.97 12.47 9.81
C VAL A 472 -19.86 10.96 9.56
N LEU A 473 -18.69 10.35 9.78
CA LEU A 473 -18.50 8.90 9.65
C LEU A 473 -19.33 8.07 10.64
N HIS A 474 -19.68 8.63 11.81
CA HIS A 474 -20.59 7.97 12.75
C HIS A 474 -21.92 7.63 12.08
N ASP A 475 -22.44 8.55 11.26
CA ASP A 475 -23.76 8.42 10.64
C ASP A 475 -23.70 7.64 9.31
N ILE A 476 -22.64 7.82 8.52
CA ILE A 476 -22.47 7.15 7.22
C ILE A 476 -22.27 5.63 7.37
N VAL A 477 -21.69 5.15 8.46
CA VAL A 477 -21.45 3.71 8.68
C VAL A 477 -22.68 3.00 9.27
N GLU A 478 -23.67 3.73 9.78
CA GLU A 478 -24.82 3.17 10.53
C GLU A 478 -26.16 3.20 9.76
N VAL A 479 -26.21 3.76 8.55
CA VAL A 479 -27.44 3.91 7.75
C VAL A 479 -27.44 2.97 6.53
N ASP A 480 -28.45 2.09 6.41
CA ASP A 480 -28.55 1.12 5.30
C ASP A 480 -28.53 1.75 3.89
N GLN A 481 -29.05 2.98 3.73
CA GLN A 481 -28.99 3.73 2.47
C GLN A 481 -27.60 4.29 2.15
N ALA A 482 -26.78 4.53 3.18
CA ALA A 482 -25.37 4.87 3.03
C ALA A 482 -24.59 3.68 2.49
N ILE A 483 -24.98 2.44 2.82
CA ILE A 483 -24.28 1.22 2.41
C ILE A 483 -24.21 1.11 0.89
N ASP A 484 -25.26 1.40 0.13
CA ASP A 484 -25.21 1.32 -1.35
C ASP A 484 -24.27 2.38 -1.96
N PHE A 485 -24.31 3.61 -1.46
CA PHE A 485 -23.42 4.68 -1.89
C PHE A 485 -21.96 4.39 -1.52
N VAL A 486 -21.75 3.98 -0.27
CA VAL A 486 -20.45 3.61 0.29
C VAL A 486 -19.89 2.40 -0.45
N VAL A 487 -20.69 1.36 -0.71
CA VAL A 487 -20.30 0.19 -1.52
C VAL A 487 -19.94 0.59 -2.95
N GLN A 488 -20.68 1.51 -3.58
CA GLN A 488 -20.32 2.03 -4.91
C GLN A 488 -18.97 2.76 -4.87
N VAL A 489 -18.74 3.62 -3.87
CA VAL A 489 -17.47 4.34 -3.68
C VAL A 489 -16.32 3.35 -3.38
N PHE A 490 -16.53 2.37 -2.51
CA PHE A 490 -15.56 1.32 -2.20
C PHE A 490 -15.27 0.41 -3.40
N SER A 491 -16.26 0.14 -4.25
CA SER A 491 -16.05 -0.64 -5.48
C SER A 491 -15.09 0.03 -6.47
N LEU A 492 -14.92 1.36 -6.38
CA LEU A 492 -13.92 2.09 -7.16
C LEU A 492 -12.50 1.88 -6.65
N LEU A 493 -12.29 1.45 -5.41
CA LEU A 493 -10.94 1.19 -4.86
C LEU A 493 -10.28 -0.05 -5.47
N GLY A 494 -11.10 -1.04 -5.87
CA GLY A 494 -10.63 -2.25 -6.55
C GLY A 494 -10.34 -2.05 -8.04
N LYS A 495 -10.63 -0.85 -8.58
CA LYS A 495 -10.28 -0.44 -9.96
C LYS A 495 -8.95 0.31 -9.96
#